data_AF-A0A5P9FHR1-F1
#
_entry.id   AF-A0A5P9FHR1-F1
#
_cell.length_a   1.000
_cell.length_b   1.000
_cell.length_c   1.000
_cell.angle_alpha   90.00
_cell.angle_beta   90.00
_cell.angle_gamma   90.00
#
_symmetry.space_group_name_H-M   'P 1'
#
loop_
_entity.id
_entity.type
_entity.pdbx_description
1 polymer ?
#
loop_
_entity_poly.entity_id
_entity_poly.type
_entity_poly.pdbx_seq_one_letter_code
_entity_poly.pdbx_strand_id
1 'polypeptide(L)'
;MGDWDYLPMRERSTSGGLSDDEMRIISFPTIADPVTERGEAATLGGINGWAVSSSAEPEAVEFLAFMLNEENQRQAASQEIVIPVAKGTSDALENQLYRTVATHIEESSYHQIFLDQFLGASVGATVNDVSADLAQGAITPEEGAAQVREAWDFR
;
A
#
# COMPACT_ATOMS: atom_id res chain seq x y z
N MET A 1 9.69 4.53 3.28
CA MET A 1 8.40 3.81 3.34
C MET A 1 8.61 2.44 3.93
N GLY A 2 7.69 1.99 4.79
CA GLY A 2 7.70 0.61 5.29
C GLY A 2 7.13 -0.31 4.22
N ASP A 3 7.99 -0.77 3.32
CA ASP A 3 7.67 -1.94 2.51
C ASP A 3 8.06 -3.17 3.34
N TRP A 4 7.06 -3.88 3.84
CA TRP A 4 7.25 -5.12 4.58
C TRP A 4 7.33 -6.22 3.53
N ASP A 5 8.44 -6.21 2.80
CA ASP A 5 8.72 -7.04 1.64
C ASP A 5 8.86 -8.51 2.08
N TYR A 6 7.72 -9.11 2.38
CA TYR A 6 7.57 -10.35 3.12
C TYR A 6 8.37 -11.49 2.50
N LEU A 7 8.24 -11.66 1.19
CA LEU A 7 8.92 -12.71 0.44
C LEU A 7 10.45 -12.50 0.48
N PRO A 8 10.99 -11.31 0.13
CA PRO A 8 12.42 -11.03 0.29
C PRO A 8 12.94 -11.08 1.72
N MET A 9 12.15 -10.70 2.73
CA MET A 9 12.54 -10.85 4.13
C MET A 9 12.67 -12.32 4.53
N ARG A 10 11.71 -13.16 4.09
CA ARG A 10 11.75 -14.61 4.28
C ARG A 10 12.96 -15.24 3.57
N GLU A 11 13.17 -14.89 2.31
CA GLU A 11 14.27 -15.42 1.48
C GLU A 11 15.65 -15.02 2.02
N ARG A 12 15.79 -13.78 2.51
CA ARG A 12 17.06 -13.27 3.05
C ARG A 12 17.32 -13.68 4.49
N SER A 13 16.39 -14.38 5.13
CA SER A 13 16.57 -14.84 6.51
C SER A 13 17.67 -15.89 6.62
N THR A 14 18.65 -15.65 7.49
CA THR A 14 19.78 -16.57 7.71
C THR A 14 19.45 -17.69 8.70
N SER A 15 18.35 -17.57 9.45
CA SER A 15 17.90 -18.55 10.46
C SER A 15 16.55 -19.18 10.13
N GLY A 16 15.95 -18.85 8.99
CA GLY A 16 14.57 -19.21 8.63
C GLY A 16 13.52 -18.22 9.14
N GLY A 17 13.82 -17.40 10.16
CA GLY A 17 12.92 -16.34 10.65
C GLY A 17 11.67 -16.89 11.34
N LEU A 18 10.64 -16.05 11.45
CA LEU A 18 9.31 -16.46 11.92
C LEU A 18 8.58 -17.19 10.79
N SER A 19 7.84 -18.25 11.13
CA SER A 19 6.94 -18.92 10.20
C SER A 19 5.65 -18.10 9.96
N ASP A 20 4.96 -18.41 8.86
CA ASP A 20 3.65 -17.85 8.51
C ASP A 20 2.64 -18.00 9.69
N ASP A 21 2.70 -19.12 10.42
CA ASP A 21 1.83 -19.42 11.56
C ASP A 21 2.20 -18.65 12.83
N GLU A 22 3.41 -18.09 12.92
CA GLU A 22 3.87 -17.26 14.04
C GLU A 22 3.65 -15.77 13.78
N MET A 23 3.52 -15.37 12.52
CA MET A 23 3.33 -13.97 12.13
C MET A 23 1.87 -13.58 12.10
N ARG A 24 1.57 -12.34 12.50
CA ARG A 24 0.23 -11.75 12.41
C ARG A 24 0.33 -10.34 11.84
N ILE A 25 -0.66 -9.96 11.06
CA ILE A 25 -0.92 -8.58 10.69
C ILE A 25 -2.12 -8.07 11.46
N ILE A 26 -2.02 -6.85 11.97
CA ILE A 26 -3.11 -6.16 12.67
C ILE A 26 -3.31 -4.79 12.03
N SER A 27 -4.54 -4.31 12.03
CA SER A 27 -4.84 -2.95 11.59
C SER A 27 -4.17 -1.92 12.51
N PHE A 28 -3.79 -0.77 11.94
CA PHE A 28 -3.28 0.34 12.73
C PHE A 28 -4.34 0.78 13.76
N PRO A 29 -3.97 0.99 15.03
CA PRO A 29 -4.95 1.26 16.07
C PRO A 29 -5.61 2.63 15.90
N THR A 30 -6.87 2.73 16.31
CA THR A 30 -7.52 4.02 16.54
C THR A 30 -6.77 4.79 17.63
N ILE A 31 -6.42 6.04 17.36
CA ILE A 31 -5.66 6.91 18.27
C ILE A 31 -6.50 8.04 18.91
N ALA A 32 -7.75 8.23 18.48
CA ALA A 32 -8.65 9.24 19.00
C ALA A 32 -10.12 8.80 18.89
N ASP A 33 -10.96 9.30 19.79
CA ASP A 33 -12.42 9.08 19.85
C ASP A 33 -13.13 10.45 19.91
N PRO A 34 -14.12 10.75 19.05
CA PRO A 34 -14.68 9.92 17.98
C PRO A 34 -13.70 9.68 16.83
N VAL A 35 -13.80 8.49 16.22
CA VAL A 35 -13.12 8.21 14.96
C VAL A 35 -13.69 9.12 13.87
N THR A 36 -12.83 9.63 12.99
CA THR A 36 -13.27 10.41 11.84
C THR A 36 -14.17 9.58 10.95
N GLU A 37 -15.09 10.23 10.23
CA GLU A 37 -15.98 9.53 9.30
C GLU A 37 -15.16 8.71 8.29
N ARG A 38 -15.53 7.43 8.11
CA ARG A 38 -14.80 6.43 7.31
C ARG A 38 -13.43 6.03 7.85
N GLY A 39 -12.99 6.53 9.01
CA GLY A 39 -11.68 6.22 9.59
C GLY A 39 -11.57 4.84 10.23
N GLU A 40 -12.68 4.25 10.70
CA GLU A 40 -12.67 2.98 11.46
C GLU A 40 -12.12 1.79 10.67
N ALA A 41 -12.41 1.75 9.37
CA ALA A 41 -11.94 0.71 8.44
C ALA A 41 -11.04 1.29 7.34
N ALA A 42 -10.46 2.48 7.54
CA ALA A 42 -9.55 3.05 6.57
C ALA A 42 -8.25 2.22 6.51
N THR A 43 -7.75 2.01 5.30
CA THR A 43 -6.44 1.37 5.09
C THR A 43 -5.49 2.37 4.43
N LEU A 44 -4.19 2.18 4.65
CA LEU A 44 -3.12 2.97 4.04
C LEU A 44 -2.07 2.02 3.47
N GLY A 45 -1.72 2.18 2.19
CA GLY A 45 -0.79 1.26 1.54
C GLY A 45 -0.40 1.68 0.12
N GLY A 46 0.34 0.80 -0.55
CA GLY A 46 0.70 0.97 -1.95
C GLY A 46 -0.32 0.33 -2.87
N ILE A 47 -0.59 0.97 -4.01
CA ILE A 47 -1.29 0.37 -5.15
C ILE A 47 -0.39 0.50 -6.37
N ASN A 48 -0.20 -0.61 -7.08
CA ASN A 48 0.47 -0.59 -8.38
C ASN A 48 -0.56 -0.45 -9.50
N GLY A 49 -0.26 0.41 -10.47
CA GLY A 49 -1.09 0.64 -11.65
C GLY A 49 -0.26 0.55 -12.92
N TRP A 50 -0.90 0.12 -14.00
CA TRP A 50 -0.31 0.07 -15.33
C TRP A 50 -0.94 1.15 -16.20
N ALA A 51 -0.10 1.88 -16.94
CA ALA A 51 -0.54 2.90 -17.87
C ALA A 51 0.18 2.70 -19.22
N VAL A 52 -0.51 3.04 -20.29
CA VAL A 52 0.07 3.11 -21.64
C VAL A 52 0.07 4.56 -22.12
N SER A 53 0.97 4.89 -23.05
CA SER A 53 0.94 6.22 -23.68
C SER A 53 -0.33 6.40 -24.51
N SER A 54 -0.70 7.66 -24.77
CA SER A 54 -1.83 7.97 -25.66
C SER A 54 -1.62 7.52 -27.11
N SER A 55 -0.37 7.18 -27.48
CA SER A 55 0.02 6.68 -28.79
C SER A 55 0.22 5.17 -28.83
N ALA A 56 -0.09 4.45 -27.74
CA ALA A 56 0.10 3.01 -27.68
C ALA A 56 -0.82 2.28 -28.65
N GLU A 57 -0.33 1.18 -29.22
CA GLU A 57 -1.14 0.30 -30.05
C GLU A 57 -2.24 -0.37 -29.21
N PRO A 58 -3.43 -0.66 -29.78
CA PRO A 58 -4.52 -1.31 -29.06
C PRO A 58 -4.12 -2.59 -28.31
N GLU A 59 -3.20 -3.37 -28.90
CA GLU A 59 -2.66 -4.61 -28.35
C GLU A 59 -2.00 -4.41 -26.98
N ALA A 60 -1.42 -3.23 -26.71
CA ALA A 60 -0.86 -2.92 -25.40
C ALA A 60 -1.95 -2.82 -24.32
N VAL A 61 -3.10 -2.24 -24.66
CA VAL A 61 -4.26 -2.16 -23.76
C VAL A 61 -4.87 -3.54 -23.56
N GLU A 62 -4.99 -4.33 -24.63
CA GLU A 62 -5.48 -5.71 -24.57
C GLU A 62 -4.58 -6.58 -23.68
N PHE A 63 -3.26 -6.42 -23.76
CA PHE A 63 -2.34 -7.13 -22.90
C PHE A 63 -2.52 -6.77 -21.41
N LEU A 64 -2.70 -5.48 -21.08
CA LEU A 64 -3.01 -5.08 -19.71
C LEU A 64 -4.34 -5.65 -19.23
N ALA A 65 -5.37 -5.66 -20.08
CA ALA A 65 -6.66 -6.26 -19.76
C ALA A 65 -6.56 -7.78 -19.56
N PHE A 66 -5.76 -8.47 -20.37
CA PHE A 66 -5.43 -9.88 -20.18
C PHE A 66 -4.76 -10.11 -18.83
N MET A 67 -3.69 -9.38 -18.51
CA MET A 67 -2.96 -9.52 -17.24
C MET A 67 -3.84 -9.27 -15.99
N LEU A 68 -4.83 -8.39 -16.10
CA LEU A 68 -5.73 -8.01 -15.00
C LEU A 68 -7.04 -8.81 -14.98
N ASN A 69 -7.23 -9.78 -15.88
CA ASN A 69 -8.40 -10.64 -15.87
C ASN A 69 -8.40 -11.59 -14.66
N GLU A 70 -9.55 -12.20 -14.36
CA GLU A 70 -9.71 -13.09 -13.20
C GLU A 70 -8.75 -14.28 -13.22
N GLU A 71 -8.53 -14.90 -14.38
CA GLU A 71 -7.66 -16.07 -14.53
C GLU A 71 -6.20 -15.76 -14.18
N ASN A 72 -5.65 -14.69 -14.76
CA ASN A 72 -4.27 -14.29 -14.55
C ASN A 72 -4.06 -13.70 -13.15
N GLN A 73 -5.02 -12.95 -12.62
CA GLN A 73 -4.96 -12.47 -11.23
C GLN A 73 -4.99 -13.62 -10.23
N ARG A 74 -5.82 -14.65 -10.47
CA ARG A 74 -5.85 -15.87 -9.67
C ARG A 74 -4.53 -16.64 -9.73
N GLN A 75 -3.94 -16.73 -10.91
CA GLN A 75 -2.61 -17.36 -11.09
C GLN A 75 -1.50 -16.56 -10.39
N ALA A 76 -1.54 -15.24 -10.44
CA ALA A 76 -0.54 -14.39 -9.77
C ALA A 76 -0.71 -14.45 -8.23
N ALA A 77 -1.94 -14.52 -7.74
CA ALA A 77 -2.26 -14.67 -6.32
C ALA A 77 -1.78 -16.03 -5.76
N SER A 78 -1.98 -17.13 -6.49
CA SER A 78 -1.51 -18.46 -6.05
C SER A 78 0.00 -18.59 -6.01
N GLN A 79 0.71 -17.72 -6.73
CA GLN A 79 2.17 -17.60 -6.70
C GLN A 79 2.65 -16.56 -5.68
N GLU A 80 1.75 -15.97 -4.89
CA GLU A 80 2.08 -14.97 -3.87
C GLU A 80 2.72 -13.69 -4.43
N ILE A 81 2.59 -13.44 -5.74
CA ILE A 81 3.23 -12.29 -6.42
C ILE A 81 2.50 -10.99 -6.12
N VAL A 82 1.17 -11.05 -6.00
CA VAL A 82 0.31 -9.90 -5.78
C VAL A 82 -0.83 -10.24 -4.83
N ILE A 83 -1.31 -9.25 -4.09
CA ILE A 83 -2.70 -9.24 -3.63
C ILE A 83 -3.56 -8.86 -4.84
N PRO A 84 -4.45 -9.73 -5.33
CA PRO A 84 -5.11 -9.51 -6.60
C PRO A 84 -6.20 -8.44 -6.50
N VAL A 85 -6.42 -7.73 -7.61
CA VAL A 85 -7.44 -6.66 -7.71
C VAL A 85 -8.74 -7.11 -8.36
N ALA A 86 -8.72 -8.25 -9.07
CA ALA A 86 -9.92 -8.84 -9.64
C ALA A 86 -10.80 -9.42 -8.53
N LYS A 87 -12.08 -9.03 -8.50
CA LYS A 87 -13.01 -9.47 -7.46
C LYS A 87 -13.13 -11.00 -7.43
N GLY A 88 -13.16 -11.57 -6.23
CA GLY A 88 -13.33 -13.01 -6.05
C GLY A 88 -12.13 -13.86 -6.46
N THR A 89 -10.93 -13.28 -6.59
CA THR A 89 -9.69 -14.02 -6.89
C THR A 89 -8.74 -14.16 -5.70
N SER A 90 -9.00 -13.45 -4.60
CA SER A 90 -8.22 -13.52 -3.36
C SER A 90 -8.30 -14.89 -2.66
N ASP A 91 -9.27 -15.72 -3.03
CA ASP A 91 -9.40 -17.11 -2.55
C ASP A 91 -8.24 -18.01 -3.01
N ALA A 92 -7.49 -17.60 -4.05
CA ALA A 92 -6.29 -18.32 -4.50
C ALA A 92 -5.00 -17.96 -3.74
N LEU A 93 -5.02 -16.95 -2.86
CA LEU A 93 -3.91 -16.71 -1.94
C LEU A 93 -3.84 -17.89 -0.97
N GLU A 94 -2.70 -18.53 -0.75
CA GLU A 94 -2.57 -19.60 0.26
C GLU A 94 -2.06 -19.07 1.61
N ASN A 95 -1.16 -18.09 1.57
CA ASN A 95 -0.62 -17.45 2.76
C ASN A 95 -1.71 -16.70 3.54
N GLN A 96 -1.86 -17.03 4.83
CA GLN A 96 -2.89 -16.46 5.70
C GLN A 96 -2.71 -14.95 5.93
N LEU A 97 -1.48 -14.43 5.99
CA LEU A 97 -1.24 -13.00 6.13
C LEU A 97 -1.74 -12.23 4.91
N TYR A 98 -1.49 -12.75 3.71
CA TYR A 98 -1.98 -12.16 2.47
C TYR A 98 -3.50 -12.21 2.37
N ARG A 99 -4.13 -13.31 2.80
CA ARG A 99 -5.59 -13.36 2.92
C ARG A 99 -6.11 -12.28 3.87
N THR A 100 -5.50 -12.10 5.04
CA THR A 100 -5.89 -11.03 5.98
C THR A 100 -5.69 -9.64 5.38
N VAL A 101 -4.59 -9.37 4.68
CA VAL A 101 -4.38 -8.10 3.96
C VAL A 101 -5.48 -7.87 2.92
N ALA A 102 -5.78 -8.89 2.11
CA ALA A 102 -6.83 -8.82 1.10
C ALA A 102 -8.20 -8.52 1.73
N THR A 103 -8.55 -9.19 2.83
CA THR A 103 -9.78 -8.92 3.59
C THR A 103 -9.81 -7.49 4.14
N HIS A 104 -8.73 -7.00 4.75
CA HIS A 104 -8.68 -5.61 5.24
C HIS A 104 -8.89 -4.60 4.12
N ILE A 105 -8.33 -4.83 2.93
CA ILE A 105 -8.53 -3.96 1.76
C ILE A 105 -9.97 -4.06 1.25
N GLU A 106 -10.53 -5.26 1.14
CA GLU A 106 -11.90 -5.49 0.67
C GLU A 106 -12.95 -4.86 1.61
N GLU A 107 -12.74 -4.96 2.92
CA GLU A 107 -13.60 -4.37 3.94
C GLU A 107 -13.36 -2.86 4.14
N SER A 108 -12.32 -2.29 3.49
CA SER A 108 -11.95 -0.91 3.73
C SER A 108 -13.01 0.08 3.24
N SER A 109 -13.32 1.05 4.09
CA SER A 109 -14.18 2.18 3.74
C SER A 109 -13.50 3.13 2.76
N TYR A 110 -12.17 3.19 2.78
CA TYR A 110 -11.29 4.00 1.95
C TYR A 110 -9.86 3.43 2.03
N HIS A 111 -9.17 3.40 0.88
CA HIS A 111 -7.76 3.06 0.81
C HIS A 111 -6.95 4.31 0.43
N GLN A 112 -6.20 4.84 1.38
CA GLN A 112 -5.27 5.94 1.17
C GLN A 112 -3.97 5.39 0.58
N ILE A 113 -3.61 5.78 -0.64
CA ILE A 113 -2.25 5.48 -1.14
C ILE A 113 -1.22 6.25 -0.32
N PHE A 114 0.02 5.78 -0.25
CA PHE A 114 1.08 6.46 0.49
C PHE A 114 1.11 7.97 0.20
N LEU A 115 1.21 8.80 1.24
CA LEU A 115 0.99 10.24 1.13
C LEU A 115 2.00 10.92 0.20
N ASP A 116 3.22 10.39 0.10
CA ASP A 116 4.23 10.87 -0.82
C ASP A 116 3.91 10.58 -2.29
N GLN A 117 3.20 9.49 -2.57
CA GLN A 117 2.64 9.17 -3.88
C GLN A 117 1.37 9.99 -4.15
N PHE A 118 0.49 10.11 -3.16
CA PHE A 118 -0.80 10.80 -3.28
C PHE A 118 -0.65 12.29 -3.57
N LEU A 119 0.27 12.95 -2.86
CA LEU A 119 0.48 14.41 -2.98
C LEU A 119 1.39 14.77 -4.18
N GLY A 120 1.97 13.77 -4.84
CA GLY A 120 2.88 13.92 -5.96
C GLY A 120 4.33 14.19 -5.54
N ALA A 121 5.27 13.94 -6.45
CA ALA A 121 6.70 13.88 -6.15
C ALA A 121 7.26 15.11 -5.43
N SER A 122 6.81 16.32 -5.79
CA SER A 122 7.27 17.57 -5.17
C SER A 122 6.92 17.64 -3.68
N VAL A 123 5.67 17.38 -3.33
CA VAL A 123 5.17 17.47 -1.95
C VAL A 123 5.53 16.22 -1.16
N GLY A 124 5.63 15.07 -1.83
CA GLY A 124 5.89 13.79 -1.18
C GLY A 124 7.29 13.68 -0.57
N ALA A 125 8.30 14.30 -1.19
CA ALA A 125 9.63 14.40 -0.59
C ALA A 125 9.56 15.13 0.77
N THR A 126 8.88 16.27 0.82
CA THR A 126 8.67 17.04 2.06
C THR A 126 7.95 16.23 3.13
N VAL A 127 6.94 15.44 2.76
CA VAL A 127 6.24 14.57 3.73
C VAL A 127 7.17 13.53 4.34
N ASN A 128 8.07 12.94 3.54
CA ASN A 128 9.04 11.97 4.04
C ASN A 128 10.04 12.61 5.00
N ASP A 129 10.56 13.79 4.67
CA ASP A 129 11.50 14.54 5.52
C ASP A 129 10.84 14.98 6.84
N VAL A 130 9.65 15.58 6.77
CA VAL A 130 8.87 15.98 7.96
C VAL A 130 8.59 14.78 8.87
N SER A 131 8.27 13.61 8.31
CA SER A 131 8.04 12.39 9.10
C SER A 131 9.30 11.97 9.87
N ALA A 132 10.47 12.04 9.23
CA ALA A 132 11.75 11.70 9.84
C ALA A 132 12.14 12.72 10.93
N ASP A 133 11.93 14.01 10.69
CA ASP A 133 12.27 15.08 11.63
C ASP A 133 11.37 15.07 12.86
N LEU A 134 10.06 14.83 12.69
CA LEU A 134 9.13 14.64 13.80
C LEU A 134 9.52 13.43 14.67
N ALA A 135 9.88 12.30 14.05
CA ALA A 135 10.29 11.10 14.76
C ALA A 135 11.58 11.31 15.59
N GLN A 136 12.46 12.21 15.14
CA GLN A 136 13.69 12.59 15.83
C GLN A 136 13.50 13.74 16.83
N GLY A 137 12.32 14.37 16.86
CA GLY A 137 12.04 15.56 17.67
C GLY A 137 12.78 16.82 17.21
N ALA A 138 13.18 16.88 15.93
CA ALA A 138 13.90 18.01 15.36
C ALA A 138 12.99 19.22 15.07
N ILE A 139 11.71 18.98 14.84
CA ILE A 139 10.67 19.99 14.57
C ILE A 139 9.42 19.70 15.39
N THR A 140 8.56 20.71 15.58
CA THR A 140 7.23 20.54 16.17
C THR A 140 6.20 20.05 15.13
N PRO A 141 5.06 19.48 15.56
CA PRO A 141 3.95 19.16 14.65
C PRO A 141 3.46 20.36 13.83
N GLU A 142 3.43 21.56 14.42
CA GLU A 142 3.01 22.80 13.74
C GLU A 142 4.00 23.21 12.65
N GLU A 143 5.30 23.07 12.91
CA GLU A 143 6.37 23.33 11.93
C GLU A 143 6.27 22.33 10.77
N GLY A 144 6.11 21.04 11.07
CA GLY A 144 5.92 20.00 10.05
C GLY A 144 4.70 20.27 9.16
N ALA A 145 3.55 20.63 9.76
CA ALA A 145 2.35 20.98 9.00
C ALA A 145 2.55 22.24 8.13
N ALA A 146 3.29 23.23 8.62
CA ALA A 146 3.61 24.44 7.85
C ALA A 146 4.49 24.13 6.63
N GLN A 147 5.51 23.28 6.78
CA GLN A 147 6.39 22.86 5.69
C GLN A 147 5.64 22.09 4.59
N VAL A 148 4.77 21.14 4.97
CA VAL A 148 3.96 20.39 3.99
C VAL A 148 3.02 21.34 3.22
N ARG A 149 2.41 22.32 3.90
CA ARG A 149 1.58 23.33 3.25
C ARG A 149 2.38 24.22 2.31
N GLU A 150 3.56 24.67 2.72
CA GLU A 150 4.45 25.45 1.86
C GLU A 150 4.79 24.68 0.57
N ALA A 151 5.20 23.42 0.70
CA ALA A 151 5.48 22.57 -0.45
C ALA A 151 4.26 22.40 -1.37
N TRP A 152 3.06 22.30 -0.80
CA TRP A 152 1.82 22.23 -1.57
C TRP A 152 1.50 23.51 -2.34
N ASP A 153 1.74 24.68 -1.74
CA ASP A 153 1.45 25.97 -2.36
C ASP A 153 2.41 26.30 -3.53
N PHE A 154 3.58 25.66 -3.59
CA PHE A 154 4.61 25.86 -4.63
C PHE A 154 4.67 24.76 -5.70
N ARG A 155 3.72 23.82 -5.72
CA ARG A 155 3.71 22.69 -6.68
C ARG A 155 3.30 23.06 -8.11
#